data_AF-A0A0Q5F5S4-F1
#
_entry.id   AF-A0A0Q5F5S4-F1
#
_cell.length_a   1.000
_cell.length_b   1.000
_cell.length_c   1.000
_cell.angle_alpha   90.00
_cell.angle_beta   90.00
_cell.angle_gamma   90.00
#
_symmetry.space_group_name_H-M   'P 1'
#
loop_
_entity.id
_entity.type
_entity.pdbx_description
1 polymer ?
#
loop_
_entity_poly.entity_id
_entity_poly.type
_entity_poly.pdbx_seq_one_letter_code
_entity_poly.pdbx_strand_id
1 'polypeptide(L)'
;MTSTYIETGGHVRVYDDAVRTHQVFPLGTYRVHFTSKEGFSLIKIDDLSVGTERIYGGRDRKVDKIFRSYALTDRSLGVMLSGDKGIGKTLFLRMVAEEAREQCLPVVIVSEDNDGIVEFLDTLDECLIIFDEFEKIFPAGRRSGGDASNRQNQFLSLFDGLSSVKRIYCLTVNDIADVSTYIVNRPGRFHYHMRFEYPGPDEVRQYLIDQAPNANPDEIENVALFSRRARLNYDHLRAIAFELEQPDTLFSEIVEDLNIKSVEPSTYRIEARFPDGKVWSEEVEMNLFERGDVGRTYELRNSTRSIFASFVPKDLIFEPDGGIFVPIHKLDLLDDEDEEPEVYPTTVSLILVGQASYGFGL
;
A
#
# COMPACT_ATOMS: atom_id res chain seq x y z
N MET A 1 -31.53 14.13 42.28
CA MET A 1 -30.20 14.30 41.65
C MET A 1 -29.21 13.92 42.72
N THR A 2 -28.60 12.77 42.54
CA THR A 2 -27.71 12.10 43.48
C THR A 2 -26.29 12.40 43.03
N SER A 3 -25.69 13.45 43.58
CA SER A 3 -24.35 13.87 43.19
C SER A 3 -23.29 12.81 43.50
N THR A 4 -22.38 12.59 42.56
CA THR A 4 -21.21 11.73 42.74
C THR A 4 -20.01 12.59 43.14
N TYR A 5 -19.28 12.19 44.18
CA TYR A 5 -18.10 12.91 44.66
C TYR A 5 -16.85 12.08 44.35
N ILE A 6 -15.92 12.63 43.57
CA ILE A 6 -14.62 12.00 43.29
C ILE A 6 -13.53 12.82 43.97
N GLU A 7 -12.70 12.18 44.79
CA GLU A 7 -11.54 12.81 45.42
C GLU A 7 -10.26 12.41 44.70
N THR A 8 -9.43 13.40 44.35
CA THR A 8 -8.11 13.17 43.74
C THR A 8 -7.11 14.12 44.36
N GLY A 9 -6.08 13.57 45.03
CA GLY A 9 -5.02 14.37 45.66
C GLY A 9 -5.54 15.39 46.70
N GLY A 10 -6.61 15.06 47.43
CA GLY A 10 -7.24 15.95 48.41
C GLY A 10 -8.23 16.98 47.83
N HIS A 11 -8.41 17.00 46.50
CA HIS A 11 -9.43 17.81 45.85
C HIS A 11 -10.69 16.97 45.60
N VAL A 12 -11.82 17.38 46.17
CA VAL A 12 -13.12 16.76 45.92
C VAL A 12 -13.81 17.49 44.78
N ARG A 13 -14.11 16.77 43.70
CA ARG A 13 -14.91 17.24 42.57
C ARG A 13 -16.32 16.63 42.64
N VAL A 14 -17.32 17.48 42.44
CA VAL A 14 -18.74 17.08 42.45
C VAL A 14 -19.20 16.91 41.01
N TYR A 15 -19.78 15.76 40.73
CA TYR A 15 -20.36 15.41 39.45
C TYR A 15 -21.83 15.01 39.62
N ASP A 16 -22.52 14.86 38.51
CA ASP A 16 -23.87 14.32 38.48
C ASP A 16 -23.86 12.77 38.60
N ASP A 17 -25.06 12.22 38.49
CA ASP A 17 -25.34 10.79 38.58
C ASP A 17 -24.77 10.00 37.36
N ALA A 18 -24.20 10.66 36.34
CA ALA A 18 -23.71 10.01 35.12
C ALA A 18 -22.26 9.51 35.23
N VAL A 19 -21.55 9.85 36.30
CA VAL A 19 -20.18 9.37 36.54
C VAL A 19 -20.13 7.87 36.68
N ARG A 20 -19.19 7.26 35.96
CA ARG A 20 -18.85 5.85 36.07
C ARG A 20 -17.36 5.74 36.38
N THR A 21 -17.03 4.91 37.36
CA THR A 21 -15.64 4.56 37.68
C THR A 21 -15.33 3.18 37.12
N HIS A 22 -14.11 3.01 36.64
CA HIS A 22 -13.63 1.77 36.04
C HIS A 22 -12.30 1.38 36.69
N GLN A 23 -12.14 0.09 37.02
CA GLN A 23 -10.92 -0.46 37.62
C GLN A 23 -9.91 -0.95 36.57
N VAL A 24 -10.37 -1.12 35.33
CA VAL A 24 -9.61 -1.53 34.16
C VAL A 24 -10.04 -0.66 33.00
N PHE A 25 -9.11 -0.35 32.09
CA PHE A 25 -9.40 0.42 30.89
C PHE A 25 -10.55 -0.21 30.09
N PRO A 26 -11.72 0.47 29.97
CA PRO A 26 -12.87 -0.14 29.33
C PRO A 26 -12.64 -0.40 27.83
N LEU A 27 -13.23 -1.49 27.34
CA LEU A 27 -13.15 -1.82 25.92
C LEU A 27 -13.85 -0.78 25.05
N GLY A 28 -13.18 -0.42 23.96
CA GLY A 28 -13.67 0.49 22.93
C GLY A 28 -12.54 1.22 22.24
N THR A 29 -12.91 2.09 21.31
CA THR A 29 -12.00 2.99 20.63
C THR A 29 -12.07 4.39 21.23
N TYR A 30 -10.90 4.96 21.48
CA TYR A 30 -10.74 6.26 22.13
C TYR A 30 -9.83 7.14 21.30
N ARG A 31 -10.12 8.44 21.29
CA ARG A 31 -9.21 9.46 20.77
C ARG A 31 -8.59 10.22 21.93
N VAL A 32 -7.28 10.44 21.86
CA VAL A 32 -6.60 11.33 22.81
C VAL A 32 -7.08 12.76 22.58
N HIS A 33 -7.46 13.43 23.67
CA HIS A 33 -7.87 14.82 23.66
C HIS A 33 -7.08 15.60 24.70
N PHE A 34 -6.68 16.81 24.37
CA PHE A 34 -5.96 17.70 25.28
C PHE A 34 -6.63 19.06 25.35
N THR A 35 -6.76 19.59 26.57
CA THR A 35 -7.04 21.01 26.78
C THR A 35 -6.08 21.59 27.80
N SER A 36 -5.76 22.88 27.67
CA SER A 36 -4.91 23.57 28.64
C SER A 36 -5.48 23.63 30.06
N LYS A 37 -6.79 23.41 30.22
CA LYS A 37 -7.47 23.45 31.52
C LYS A 37 -7.54 22.08 32.20
N GLU A 38 -7.79 21.02 31.43
CA GLU A 38 -8.07 19.68 31.96
C GLU A 38 -6.92 18.69 31.74
N GLY A 39 -5.96 19.04 30.89
CA GLY A 39 -4.87 18.14 30.49
C GLY A 39 -5.33 17.08 29.49
N PHE A 40 -4.64 15.94 29.50
CA PHE A 40 -4.97 14.81 28.63
C PHE A 40 -6.16 14.02 29.14
N SER A 41 -7.02 13.62 28.21
CA SER A 41 -8.18 12.76 28.44
C SER A 41 -8.42 11.85 27.23
N LEU A 42 -9.31 10.87 27.39
CA LEU A 42 -9.74 9.97 26.32
C LEU A 42 -11.21 10.20 26.02
N ILE A 43 -11.52 10.48 24.76
CA ILE A 43 -12.91 10.59 24.29
C ILE A 43 -13.24 9.29 23.56
N LYS A 44 -14.28 8.58 24.03
CA LYS A 44 -14.79 7.39 23.33
C LYS A 44 -15.39 7.81 21.99
N ILE A 45 -15.00 7.12 20.93
CA ILE A 45 -15.50 7.34 19.56
C ILE A 45 -16.07 6.03 19.00
N ASP A 46 -16.66 6.11 17.82
CA ASP A 46 -17.05 4.93 17.07
C ASP A 46 -15.84 4.06 16.77
N ASP A 47 -16.06 2.76 16.84
CA ASP A 47 -14.99 1.81 16.67
C ASP A 47 -14.44 1.78 15.23
N LEU A 48 -13.12 1.70 15.12
CA LEU A 48 -12.48 1.44 13.83
C LEU A 48 -12.85 0.02 13.37
N SER A 49 -13.61 -0.05 12.28
CA SER A 49 -14.02 -1.29 11.63
C SER A 49 -13.74 -1.21 10.14
N VAL A 50 -13.45 -2.36 9.52
CA VAL A 50 -13.23 -2.47 8.07
C VAL A 50 -14.53 -2.24 7.29
N GLY A 51 -15.67 -2.53 7.89
CA GLY A 51 -16.98 -2.44 7.25
C GLY A 51 -17.13 -3.52 6.16
N THR A 52 -17.73 -3.16 5.03
CA THR A 52 -17.93 -4.06 3.88
C THR A 52 -16.80 -3.99 2.86
N GLU A 53 -15.72 -3.27 3.15
CA GLU A 53 -14.59 -3.14 2.23
C GLU A 53 -13.88 -4.49 2.06
N ARG A 54 -13.78 -4.98 0.82
CA ARG A 54 -13.05 -6.22 0.54
C ARG A 54 -11.56 -6.00 0.74
N ILE A 55 -10.92 -6.99 1.37
CA ILE A 55 -9.50 -6.96 1.70
C ILE A 55 -8.73 -7.71 0.61
N TYR A 56 -7.72 -7.06 0.04
CA TYR A 56 -6.86 -7.64 -1.00
C TYR A 56 -5.42 -7.84 -0.49
N GLY A 57 -4.64 -8.69 -1.17
CA GLY A 57 -3.21 -8.85 -0.91
C GLY A 57 -2.84 -9.64 0.36
N GLY A 58 -3.74 -10.50 0.86
CA GLY A 58 -3.45 -11.41 1.98
C GLY A 58 -3.14 -10.70 3.31
N ARG A 59 -3.73 -9.53 3.54
CA ARG A 59 -3.48 -8.69 4.71
C ARG A 59 -3.87 -9.36 6.03
N ASP A 60 -4.87 -10.25 6.03
CA ASP A 60 -5.32 -10.97 7.23
C ASP A 60 -4.18 -11.75 7.88
N ARG A 61 -3.38 -12.45 7.07
CA ARG A 61 -2.20 -13.20 7.55
C ARG A 61 -1.17 -12.31 8.25
N LYS A 62 -1.05 -11.04 7.83
CA LYS A 62 -0.15 -10.07 8.46
C LYS A 62 -0.71 -9.60 9.81
N VAL A 63 -2.03 -9.45 9.94
CA VAL A 63 -2.70 -9.15 11.21
C VAL A 63 -2.51 -10.31 12.18
N ASP A 64 -2.82 -11.54 11.78
CA ASP A 64 -2.60 -12.75 12.59
C ASP A 64 -1.16 -12.84 13.11
N LYS A 65 -0.19 -12.51 12.24
CA LYS A 65 1.23 -12.50 12.58
C LYS A 65 1.55 -11.50 13.69
N ILE A 66 0.95 -10.31 13.66
CA ILE A 66 1.13 -9.27 14.70
C ILE A 66 0.66 -9.82 16.05
N PHE A 67 -0.58 -10.30 16.13
CA PHE A 67 -1.18 -10.74 17.40
C PHE A 67 -0.58 -12.04 17.93
N ARG A 68 -0.19 -12.97 17.06
CA ARG A 68 0.59 -14.14 17.46
C ARG A 68 1.92 -13.74 18.09
N SER A 69 2.60 -12.76 17.52
CA SER A 69 3.89 -12.29 18.05
C SER A 69 3.71 -11.56 19.36
N TYR A 70 2.64 -10.74 19.45
CA TYR A 70 2.23 -10.09 20.68
C TYR A 70 2.01 -11.13 21.78
N ALA A 71 1.22 -12.18 21.55
CA ALA A 71 0.95 -13.21 22.55
C ALA A 71 2.21 -13.95 23.07
N LEU A 72 3.28 -14.01 22.27
CA LEU A 72 4.51 -14.74 22.62
C LEU A 72 5.60 -13.89 23.30
N THR A 73 5.44 -12.57 23.37
CA THR A 73 6.43 -11.66 23.95
C THR A 73 5.90 -11.02 25.23
N ASP A 74 6.78 -10.75 26.20
CA ASP A 74 6.43 -10.00 27.42
C ASP A 74 6.71 -8.49 27.29
N ARG A 75 7.05 -8.02 26.08
CA ARG A 75 7.37 -6.62 25.79
C ARG A 75 6.39 -5.99 24.82
N SER A 76 6.31 -4.66 24.84
CA SER A 76 5.55 -3.91 23.85
C SER A 76 5.99 -4.23 22.42
N LEU A 77 5.03 -4.21 21.50
CA LEU A 77 5.24 -4.57 20.10
C LEU A 77 5.04 -3.35 19.21
N GLY A 78 6.12 -2.85 18.59
CA GLY A 78 6.03 -1.81 17.57
C GLY A 78 5.77 -2.39 16.17
N VAL A 79 4.76 -1.84 15.49
CA VAL A 79 4.38 -2.14 14.11
C VAL A 79 4.38 -0.83 13.31
N MET A 80 5.21 -0.76 12.27
CA MET A 80 5.29 0.37 11.35
C MET A 80 4.81 -0.05 9.97
N LEU A 81 3.88 0.70 9.40
CA LEU A 81 3.33 0.52 8.07
C LEU A 81 3.84 1.68 7.19
N SER A 82 4.61 1.41 6.15
CA SER A 82 5.14 2.45 5.27
C SER A 82 4.76 2.28 3.82
N GLY A 83 4.60 3.37 3.10
CA GLY A 83 4.48 3.42 1.65
C GLY A 83 3.60 4.59 1.21
N ASP A 84 3.45 4.81 -0.09
CA ASP A 84 2.75 5.97 -0.65
C ASP A 84 1.28 6.13 -0.18
N LYS A 85 0.72 7.34 -0.34
CA LYS A 85 -0.68 7.62 0.01
C LYS A 85 -1.63 6.81 -0.88
N GLY A 86 -2.73 6.34 -0.30
CA GLY A 86 -3.80 5.65 -1.04
C GLY A 86 -3.54 4.15 -1.28
N ILE A 87 -2.51 3.54 -0.69
CA ILE A 87 -2.20 2.10 -0.85
C ILE A 87 -2.84 1.18 0.20
N GLY A 88 -3.75 1.71 1.03
CA GLY A 88 -4.50 0.90 2.01
C GLY A 88 -3.88 0.76 3.41
N LYS A 89 -2.93 1.63 3.79
CA LYS A 89 -2.35 1.65 5.16
C LYS A 89 -3.40 1.87 6.26
N THR A 90 -4.28 2.86 6.09
CA THR A 90 -5.36 3.17 7.03
C THR A 90 -6.40 2.04 7.10
N LEU A 91 -6.67 1.35 5.98
CA LEU A 91 -7.52 0.15 5.98
C LEU A 91 -6.91 -0.96 6.83
N PHE A 92 -5.60 -1.21 6.70
CA PHE A 92 -4.90 -2.17 7.53
C PHE A 92 -4.90 -1.79 9.01
N LEU A 93 -4.76 -0.50 9.34
CA LEU A 93 -4.92 -0.03 10.74
C LEU A 93 -6.29 -0.39 11.32
N ARG A 94 -7.37 -0.26 10.52
CA ARG A 94 -8.72 -0.66 10.95
C ARG A 94 -8.80 -2.16 11.24
N MET A 95 -8.18 -2.99 10.39
CA MET A 95 -8.09 -4.44 10.64
C MET A 95 -7.37 -4.75 11.95
N VAL A 96 -6.23 -4.09 12.21
CA VAL A 96 -5.47 -4.26 13.46
C VAL A 96 -6.27 -3.79 14.67
N ALA A 97 -7.04 -2.70 14.54
CA ALA A 97 -7.90 -2.19 15.60
C ALA A 97 -9.09 -3.11 15.91
N GLU A 98 -9.65 -3.75 14.89
CA GLU A 98 -10.73 -4.72 15.03
C GLU A 98 -10.23 -5.97 15.76
N GLU A 99 -9.14 -6.58 15.30
CA GLU A 99 -8.53 -7.73 15.97
C GLU A 99 -8.08 -7.40 17.40
N ALA A 100 -7.54 -6.20 17.66
CA ALA A 100 -7.20 -5.77 19.02
C ALA A 100 -8.42 -5.82 19.95
N ARG A 101 -9.57 -5.32 19.50
CA ARG A 101 -10.80 -5.37 20.31
C ARG A 101 -11.30 -6.79 20.52
N GLU A 102 -11.17 -7.67 19.52
CA GLU A 102 -11.50 -9.10 19.66
C GLU A 102 -10.60 -9.77 20.72
N GLN A 103 -9.33 -9.35 20.81
CA GLN A 103 -8.38 -9.75 21.85
C GLN A 103 -8.57 -8.99 23.18
N CYS A 104 -9.69 -8.29 23.37
CA CYS A 104 -10.02 -7.48 24.55
C CYS A 104 -9.05 -6.32 24.86
N LEU A 105 -8.35 -5.81 23.84
CA LEU A 105 -7.48 -4.64 23.95
C LEU A 105 -8.25 -3.37 23.56
N PRO A 106 -8.37 -2.36 24.44
CA PRO A 106 -8.84 -1.04 24.04
C PRO A 106 -7.95 -0.44 22.96
N VAL A 107 -8.53 0.42 22.12
CA VAL A 107 -7.82 1.10 21.02
C VAL A 107 -7.74 2.58 21.33
N VAL A 108 -6.55 3.17 21.22
CA VAL A 108 -6.29 4.59 21.46
C VAL A 108 -5.68 5.21 20.21
N ILE A 109 -6.32 6.23 19.68
CA ILE A 109 -5.87 6.98 18.51
C ILE A 109 -5.25 8.30 18.96
N VAL A 110 -4.02 8.54 18.53
CA VAL A 110 -3.31 9.80 18.74
C VAL A 110 -3.33 10.58 17.42
N SER A 111 -4.00 11.74 17.42
CA SER A 111 -4.17 12.59 16.23
C SER A 111 -3.54 13.98 16.37
N GLU A 112 -3.01 14.31 17.55
CA GLU A 112 -2.50 15.65 17.86
C GLU A 112 -1.20 15.54 18.66
N ASP A 113 -0.30 16.50 18.46
CA ASP A 113 0.95 16.63 19.21
C ASP A 113 0.79 17.68 20.30
N ASN A 114 0.89 17.26 21.57
CA ASN A 114 0.84 18.12 22.74
C ASN A 114 1.96 17.70 23.70
N ASP A 115 2.59 18.66 24.38
CA ASP A 115 3.63 18.36 25.37
C ASP A 115 3.07 17.51 26.51
N GLY A 116 3.79 16.46 26.90
CA GLY A 116 3.34 15.49 27.89
C GLY A 116 2.61 14.26 27.33
N ILE A 117 2.46 14.16 26.00
CA ILE A 117 1.74 13.04 25.36
C ILE A 117 2.36 11.69 25.70
N VAL A 118 3.69 11.61 25.76
CA VAL A 118 4.40 10.36 26.05
C VAL A 118 4.14 9.90 27.47
N GLU A 119 4.23 10.82 28.43
CA GLU A 119 3.94 10.57 29.84
C GLU A 119 2.50 10.11 30.01
N PHE A 120 1.55 10.75 29.33
CA PHE A 120 0.15 10.34 29.34
C PHE A 120 -0.05 8.93 28.79
N LEU A 121 0.53 8.61 27.62
CA LEU A 121 0.41 7.28 27.02
C LEU A 121 1.03 6.19 27.89
N ASP A 122 2.11 6.49 28.64
CA ASP A 122 2.72 5.53 29.57
C ASP A 122 1.85 5.24 30.81
N THR A 123 0.87 6.09 31.13
CA THR A 123 -0.10 5.84 32.21
C THR A 123 -1.23 4.88 31.84
N LEU A 124 -1.43 4.59 30.56
CA LEU A 124 -2.54 3.77 30.08
C LEU A 124 -2.32 2.29 30.38
N ASP A 125 -3.38 1.50 30.59
CA ASP A 125 -3.27 0.05 30.68
C ASP A 125 -2.83 -0.58 29.33
N GLU A 126 -2.76 -1.91 29.30
CA GLU A 126 -2.52 -2.70 28.09
C GLU A 126 -3.57 -2.38 27.01
N CYS A 127 -3.11 -1.85 25.86
CA CYS A 127 -3.96 -1.39 24.76
C CYS A 127 -3.19 -1.35 23.43
N LEU A 128 -3.93 -1.13 22.34
CA LEU A 128 -3.38 -0.76 21.04
C LEU A 128 -3.35 0.78 20.91
N ILE A 129 -2.18 1.35 20.62
CA ILE A 129 -2.00 2.78 20.35
C ILE A 129 -1.70 2.98 18.88
N ILE A 130 -2.55 3.76 18.20
CA ILE A 130 -2.49 4.03 16.76
C ILE A 130 -2.03 5.47 16.51
N PHE A 131 -1.08 5.60 15.59
CA PHE A 131 -0.65 6.85 14.99
C PHE A 131 -0.84 6.78 13.47
N ASP A 132 -1.88 7.43 12.94
CA ASP A 132 -2.07 7.52 11.49
C ASP A 132 -1.36 8.77 10.95
N GLU A 133 -0.60 8.63 9.86
CA GLU A 133 0.25 9.66 9.28
C GLU A 133 1.18 10.30 10.32
N PHE A 134 1.91 9.44 11.05
CA PHE A 134 2.75 9.81 12.21
C PHE A 134 3.70 10.97 11.91
N GLU A 135 4.27 11.02 10.71
CA GLU A 135 5.18 12.07 10.27
C GLU A 135 4.52 13.45 10.13
N LYS A 136 3.20 13.50 9.93
CA LYS A 136 2.44 14.76 9.84
C LYS A 136 2.11 15.31 11.22
N ILE A 137 1.86 14.44 12.19
CA ILE A 137 1.58 14.82 13.57
C ILE A 137 2.89 15.17 14.29
N PHE A 138 3.94 14.36 14.08
CA PHE A 138 5.23 14.49 14.76
C PHE A 138 6.35 14.67 13.73
N PRO A 139 6.71 15.91 13.37
CA PRO A 139 7.73 16.15 12.35
C PRO A 139 9.14 15.80 12.83
N ALA A 140 9.95 15.19 11.96
CA ALA A 140 11.34 14.82 12.24
C ALA A 140 12.34 16.01 12.29
N GLY A 141 11.87 17.26 12.18
CA GLY A 141 12.70 18.48 12.18
C GLY A 141 13.44 18.79 10.88
N ARG A 142 13.52 17.86 9.92
CA ARG A 142 14.26 18.04 8.64
C ARG A 142 13.62 19.04 7.66
N ARG A 143 12.31 19.29 7.78
CA ARG A 143 11.53 20.13 6.84
C ARG A 143 11.45 21.60 7.23
N SER A 144 11.98 22.01 8.39
CA SER A 144 11.94 23.39 8.85
C SER A 144 13.36 23.92 9.00
N GLY A 145 13.71 24.95 8.21
CA GLY A 145 15.04 25.56 8.15
C GLY A 145 15.43 26.37 9.39
N GLY A 146 15.37 25.76 10.58
CA GLY A 146 15.82 26.34 11.84
C GLY A 146 15.35 25.51 13.04
N ASP A 147 16.30 25.08 13.88
CA ASP A 147 16.22 24.66 15.30
C ASP A 147 14.99 23.89 15.85
N ALA A 148 14.11 23.35 15.01
CA ALA A 148 13.00 22.52 15.44
C ALA A 148 13.53 21.15 15.89
N SER A 149 13.59 20.94 17.21
CA SER A 149 13.92 19.64 17.79
C SER A 149 13.03 18.54 17.20
N ASN A 150 13.61 17.39 16.87
CA ASN A 150 12.89 16.26 16.31
C ASN A 150 11.84 15.76 17.31
N ARG A 151 10.56 16.09 17.08
CA ARG A 151 9.44 15.74 17.96
C ARG A 151 9.24 14.24 18.07
N GLN A 152 9.71 13.44 17.13
CA GLN A 152 9.57 11.98 17.18
C GLN A 152 10.48 11.35 18.26
N ASN A 153 11.56 12.04 18.67
CA ASN A 153 12.48 11.51 19.66
C ASN A 153 11.86 11.35 21.06
N GLN A 154 10.75 12.06 21.36
CA GLN A 154 10.05 11.89 22.63
C GLN A 154 9.49 10.46 22.81
N PHE A 155 9.13 9.79 21.71
CA PHE A 155 8.52 8.46 21.75
C PHE A 155 9.53 7.31 21.98
N LEU A 156 10.84 7.60 21.98
CA LEU A 156 11.87 6.55 22.10
C LEU A 156 11.76 5.77 23.42
N SER A 157 11.36 6.44 24.51
CA SER A 157 11.15 5.82 25.83
C SER A 157 10.01 4.80 25.82
N LEU A 158 8.92 5.08 25.11
CA LEU A 158 7.78 4.14 24.96
C LEU A 158 8.18 2.88 24.22
N PHE A 159 9.07 3.01 23.24
CA PHE A 159 9.50 1.89 22.40
C PHE A 159 10.67 1.09 22.99
N ASP A 160 11.40 1.64 23.95
CA ASP A 160 12.55 0.97 24.58
C ASP A 160 12.17 -0.17 25.55
N GLY A 161 10.86 -0.40 25.77
CA GLY A 161 10.38 -1.51 26.59
C GLY A 161 10.73 -1.38 28.08
N LEU A 162 10.98 -0.15 28.55
CA LEU A 162 11.16 0.17 29.96
C LEU A 162 9.84 0.23 30.72
N SER A 163 8.72 0.39 30.00
CA SER A 163 7.38 0.33 30.59
C SER A 163 7.09 -1.08 31.09
N SER A 164 6.52 -1.18 32.29
CA SER A 164 6.10 -2.46 32.88
C SER A 164 4.83 -3.03 32.24
N VAL A 165 4.09 -2.18 31.52
CA VAL A 165 2.86 -2.52 30.81
C VAL A 165 3.16 -2.71 29.33
N LYS A 166 2.81 -3.88 28.83
CA LYS A 166 2.96 -4.23 27.43
C LYS A 166 1.81 -3.64 26.60
N ARG A 167 2.15 -3.05 25.45
CA ARG A 167 1.20 -2.41 24.52
C ARG A 167 1.58 -2.71 23.07
N ILE A 168 0.63 -2.54 22.15
CA ILE A 168 0.93 -2.54 20.71
C ILE A 168 0.99 -1.08 20.26
N TYR A 169 2.08 -0.69 19.60
CA TYR A 169 2.19 0.61 18.95
C TYR A 169 2.12 0.40 17.44
N CYS A 170 1.07 0.91 16.79
CA CYS A 170 0.93 0.81 15.35
C CYS A 170 0.99 2.20 14.72
N LEU A 171 1.93 2.40 13.79
CA LEU A 171 2.10 3.68 13.11
C LEU A 171 2.07 3.52 11.60
N THR A 172 1.46 4.48 10.90
CA THR A 172 1.56 4.61 9.44
C THR A 172 2.41 5.79 9.07
N VAL A 173 3.19 5.63 8.00
CA VAL A 173 4.02 6.70 7.44
C VAL A 173 3.97 6.65 5.92
N ASN A 174 3.95 7.82 5.26
CA ASN A 174 3.98 7.88 3.80
C ASN A 174 5.39 7.69 3.24
N ASP A 175 6.39 8.31 3.87
CA ASP A 175 7.79 8.17 3.49
C ASP A 175 8.63 7.85 4.74
N ILE A 176 9.44 6.80 4.64
CA ILE A 176 10.34 6.37 5.71
C ILE A 176 11.44 7.42 5.98
N ALA A 177 11.77 8.26 5.01
CA ALA A 177 12.75 9.33 5.15
C ALA A 177 12.31 10.43 6.13
N ASP A 178 11.00 10.55 6.37
CA ASP A 178 10.41 11.47 7.35
C ASP A 178 10.32 10.87 8.76
N VAL A 179 10.82 9.64 8.96
CA VAL A 179 10.88 8.98 10.26
C VAL A 179 12.30 9.01 10.81
N SER A 180 12.41 9.24 12.12
CA SER A 180 13.67 9.23 12.85
C SER A 180 14.37 7.89 12.70
N THR A 181 15.68 7.92 12.41
CA THR A 181 16.53 6.73 12.30
C THR A 181 16.63 5.94 13.61
N TYR A 182 16.19 6.52 14.74
CA TYR A 182 16.11 5.85 16.03
C TYR A 182 14.84 4.99 16.20
N ILE A 183 13.82 5.24 15.37
CA ILE A 183 12.59 4.45 15.27
C ILE A 183 12.79 3.35 14.21
N VAL A 184 13.35 3.72 13.06
CA VAL A 184 13.66 2.80 11.96
C VAL A 184 14.88 1.93 12.33
N ASN A 185 14.94 0.68 11.84
CA ASN A 185 16.10 -0.24 11.98
C ASN A 185 16.46 -0.69 13.42
N ARG A 186 15.50 -0.69 14.35
CA ARG A 186 15.68 -1.31 15.69
C ARG A 186 14.61 -2.38 15.95
N PRO A 187 14.89 -3.67 15.63
CA PRO A 187 13.94 -4.77 15.81
C PRO A 187 13.45 -4.96 17.26
N GLY A 188 14.23 -4.48 18.25
CA GLY A 188 13.84 -4.50 19.66
C GLY A 188 12.79 -3.44 20.04
N ARG A 189 12.50 -2.48 19.16
CA ARG A 189 11.53 -1.38 19.35
C ARG A 189 10.36 -1.53 18.38
N PHE A 190 10.66 -1.61 17.09
CA PHE A 190 9.71 -1.90 16.03
C PHE A 190 10.04 -3.27 15.45
N HIS A 191 9.28 -4.26 15.91
CA HIS A 191 9.46 -5.65 15.49
C HIS A 191 9.03 -5.83 14.04
N TYR A 192 7.96 -5.14 13.63
CA TYR A 192 7.44 -5.20 12.27
C TYR A 192 7.59 -3.87 11.55
N HIS A 193 8.29 -3.89 10.42
CA HIS A 193 8.20 -2.86 9.39
C HIS A 193 7.56 -3.47 8.15
N MET A 194 6.28 -3.21 7.95
CA MET A 194 5.53 -3.70 6.80
C MET A 194 5.50 -2.62 5.72
N ARG A 195 6.16 -2.91 4.59
CA ARG A 195 6.12 -2.05 3.41
C ARG A 195 4.89 -2.40 2.59
N PHE A 196 4.10 -1.38 2.30
CA PHE A 196 2.97 -1.45 1.39
C PHE A 196 3.44 -0.94 0.05
N GLU A 197 3.09 -1.70 -0.98
CA GLU A 197 3.44 -1.40 -2.36
C GLU A 197 2.17 -1.10 -3.13
N TYR A 198 2.34 -0.63 -4.37
CA TYR A 198 1.22 -0.44 -5.27
C TYR A 198 0.60 -1.81 -5.60
N PRO A 199 -0.74 -1.88 -5.72
CA PRO A 199 -1.42 -3.10 -6.14
C PRO A 199 -0.85 -3.58 -7.49
N GLY A 200 -0.51 -4.86 -7.55
CA GLY A 200 -0.10 -5.52 -8.78
C GLY A 200 -1.29 -5.75 -9.72
N PRO A 201 -1.02 -6.20 -10.96
CA PRO A 201 -2.05 -6.39 -11.99
C PRO A 201 -3.19 -7.31 -11.56
N ASP A 202 -2.88 -8.39 -10.82
CA ASP A 202 -3.91 -9.32 -10.34
C ASP A 202 -4.82 -8.71 -9.27
N GLU A 203 -4.24 -7.89 -8.39
CA GLU A 203 -4.97 -7.16 -7.38
C GLU A 203 -5.82 -6.05 -8.00
N VAL A 204 -5.28 -5.33 -8.98
CA VAL A 204 -6.01 -4.33 -9.78
C VAL A 204 -7.20 -4.96 -10.50
N ARG A 205 -6.98 -6.08 -11.20
CA ARG A 205 -8.04 -6.81 -11.90
C ARG A 205 -9.16 -7.23 -10.93
N GLN A 206 -8.78 -7.86 -9.81
CA GLN A 206 -9.76 -8.30 -8.82
C GLN A 206 -10.52 -7.12 -8.21
N TYR A 207 -9.83 -6.02 -7.89
CA TYR A 207 -10.46 -4.81 -7.39
C TYR A 207 -11.49 -4.25 -8.37
N LEU A 208 -11.14 -4.13 -9.65
CA LEU A 208 -12.05 -3.60 -10.67
C LEU A 208 -13.24 -4.51 -10.93
N ILE A 209 -13.06 -5.84 -10.96
CA ILE A 209 -14.17 -6.80 -11.06
C ILE A 209 -15.17 -6.59 -9.91
N ASP A 210 -14.66 -6.30 -8.71
CA ASP A 210 -15.49 -6.14 -7.52
C ASP A 210 -16.15 -4.76 -7.41
N GLN A 211 -15.52 -3.71 -7.95
CA GLN A 211 -15.99 -2.32 -7.82
C GLN A 211 -16.69 -1.79 -9.07
N ALA A 212 -16.43 -2.37 -10.24
CA ALA A 212 -17.02 -2.02 -11.52
C ALA A 212 -17.52 -3.29 -12.24
N PRO A 213 -18.53 -3.99 -11.68
CA PRO A 213 -18.99 -5.28 -12.21
C PRO A 213 -19.58 -5.20 -13.63
N ASN A 214 -19.97 -4.01 -14.10
CA ASN A 214 -20.52 -3.80 -15.44
C ASN A 214 -19.45 -3.37 -16.47
N ALA A 215 -18.19 -3.17 -16.04
CA ALA A 215 -17.11 -2.77 -16.92
C ALA A 215 -16.79 -3.84 -17.97
N ASN A 216 -16.38 -3.39 -19.16
CA ASN A 216 -15.88 -4.29 -20.20
C ASN A 216 -14.62 -5.03 -19.69
N PRO A 217 -14.58 -6.38 -19.72
CA PRO A 217 -13.42 -7.15 -19.28
C PRO A 217 -12.11 -6.78 -19.99
N ASP A 218 -12.16 -6.42 -21.28
CA ASP A 218 -10.96 -5.99 -22.02
C ASP A 218 -10.40 -4.67 -21.44
N GLU A 219 -11.27 -3.76 -20.98
CA GLU A 219 -10.83 -2.51 -20.34
C GLU A 219 -10.27 -2.73 -18.94
N ILE A 220 -10.81 -3.71 -18.18
CA ILE A 220 -10.19 -4.14 -16.91
C ILE A 220 -8.77 -4.66 -17.14
N GLU A 221 -8.55 -5.47 -18.18
CA GLU A 221 -7.20 -5.93 -18.53
C GLU A 221 -6.28 -4.77 -18.94
N ASN A 222 -6.80 -3.77 -19.67
CA ASN A 222 -6.02 -2.58 -20.01
C ASN A 222 -5.49 -1.86 -18.75
N VAL A 223 -6.34 -1.69 -17.73
CA VAL A 223 -5.92 -1.08 -16.46
C VAL A 223 -4.89 -1.96 -15.72
N ALA A 224 -5.12 -3.27 -15.69
CA ALA A 224 -4.21 -4.22 -15.05
C ALA A 224 -2.83 -4.18 -15.71
N LEU A 225 -2.76 -4.18 -17.04
CA LEU A 225 -1.52 -4.02 -17.79
C LEU A 225 -0.86 -2.67 -17.51
N PHE A 226 -1.63 -1.58 -17.52
CA PHE A 226 -1.13 -0.24 -17.24
C PHE A 226 -0.51 -0.11 -15.84
N SER A 227 -1.06 -0.80 -14.84
CA SER A 227 -0.51 -0.83 -13.47
C SER A 227 0.92 -1.37 -13.37
N ARG A 228 1.39 -2.13 -14.36
CA ARG A 228 2.78 -2.63 -14.40
C ARG A 228 3.79 -1.51 -14.63
N ARG A 229 3.39 -0.41 -15.26
CA ARG A 229 4.27 0.72 -15.60
C ARG A 229 3.91 1.97 -14.82
N ALA A 230 2.64 2.14 -14.45
CA ALA A 230 2.14 3.25 -13.67
C ALA A 230 1.82 2.85 -12.22
N ARG A 231 2.18 3.73 -11.29
CA ARG A 231 1.90 3.58 -9.86
C ARG A 231 0.43 3.89 -9.55
N LEU A 232 -0.47 2.94 -9.82
CA LEU A 232 -1.90 3.05 -9.52
C LEU A 232 -2.17 2.71 -8.04
N ASN A 233 -2.55 3.69 -7.22
CA ASN A 233 -3.02 3.43 -5.85
C ASN A 233 -4.54 3.21 -5.84
N TYR A 234 -5.13 2.87 -4.70
CA TYR A 234 -6.58 2.64 -4.61
C TYR A 234 -7.43 3.88 -4.83
N ASP A 235 -6.89 5.09 -4.64
CA ASP A 235 -7.61 6.31 -4.98
C ASP A 235 -7.75 6.44 -6.51
N HIS A 236 -6.68 6.13 -7.27
CA HIS A 236 -6.72 6.03 -8.73
C HIS A 236 -7.68 4.91 -9.17
N LEU A 237 -7.56 3.72 -8.58
CA LEU A 237 -8.42 2.59 -8.95
C LEU A 237 -9.90 2.85 -8.67
N ARG A 238 -10.23 3.55 -7.58
CA ARG A 238 -11.62 3.94 -7.28
C ARG A 238 -12.16 4.90 -8.34
N ALA A 239 -11.37 5.87 -8.77
CA ALA A 239 -11.77 6.80 -9.82
C ALA A 239 -11.94 6.06 -11.16
N ILE A 240 -11.00 5.19 -11.52
CA ILE A 240 -11.09 4.36 -12.74
C ILE A 240 -12.32 3.45 -12.69
N ALA A 241 -12.56 2.75 -11.57
CA ALA A 241 -13.72 1.88 -11.39
C ALA A 241 -15.04 2.64 -11.56
N PHE A 242 -15.12 3.85 -11.01
CA PHE A 242 -16.31 4.69 -11.12
C PHE A 242 -16.64 5.04 -12.59
N GLU A 243 -15.63 5.37 -13.39
CA GLU A 243 -15.81 5.69 -14.81
C GLU A 243 -16.08 4.45 -15.67
N LEU A 244 -15.38 3.33 -15.41
CA LEU A 244 -15.53 2.07 -16.13
C LEU A 244 -16.87 1.35 -15.87
N GLU A 245 -17.58 1.72 -14.81
CA GLU A 245 -18.92 1.16 -14.55
C GLU A 245 -19.92 1.51 -15.66
N GLN A 246 -19.63 2.54 -16.46
CA GLN A 246 -20.34 2.83 -17.70
C GLN A 246 -19.83 1.89 -18.82
N PRO A 247 -20.68 1.00 -19.39
CA PRO A 247 -20.21 -0.08 -20.27
C PRO A 247 -19.47 0.35 -21.55
N ASP A 248 -19.72 1.56 -22.03
CA ASP A 248 -19.15 2.09 -23.27
C ASP A 248 -17.86 2.91 -23.04
N THR A 249 -17.44 3.11 -21.79
CA THR A 249 -16.26 3.92 -21.47
C THR A 249 -14.97 3.17 -21.78
N LEU A 250 -14.06 3.84 -22.47
CA LEU A 250 -12.74 3.31 -22.79
C LEU A 250 -11.71 3.75 -21.75
N PHE A 251 -10.85 2.85 -21.29
CA PHE A 251 -9.79 3.21 -20.35
C PHE A 251 -8.85 4.29 -20.91
N SER A 252 -8.63 4.30 -22.22
CA SER A 252 -7.82 5.34 -22.89
C SER A 252 -8.35 6.75 -22.65
N GLU A 253 -9.67 6.93 -22.63
CA GLU A 253 -10.31 8.24 -22.37
C GLU A 253 -10.14 8.63 -20.88
N ILE A 254 -10.32 7.65 -19.98
CA ILE A 254 -10.14 7.84 -18.54
C ILE A 254 -8.71 8.29 -18.18
N VAL A 255 -7.68 7.70 -18.80
CA VAL A 255 -6.28 8.02 -18.50
C VAL A 255 -5.93 9.45 -18.89
N GLU A 256 -6.47 9.95 -20.01
CA GLU A 256 -6.27 11.34 -20.44
C GLU A 256 -6.89 12.32 -19.43
N ASP A 257 -8.06 11.99 -18.88
CA ASP A 257 -8.81 12.86 -17.99
C ASP A 257 -8.33 12.82 -16.52
N LEU A 258 -7.87 11.67 -16.03
CA LEU A 258 -7.57 11.47 -14.59
C LEU A 258 -6.23 12.05 -14.11
N ASN A 259 -5.50 12.81 -14.92
CA ASN A 259 -4.16 13.33 -14.59
C ASN A 259 -3.21 12.22 -14.08
N ILE A 260 -3.37 11.01 -14.63
CA ILE A 260 -2.44 9.91 -14.41
C ILE A 260 -1.37 10.07 -15.47
N LYS A 261 -0.09 10.19 -15.07
CA LYS A 261 1.00 10.44 -16.03
C LYS A 261 0.91 9.48 -17.21
N SER A 262 0.61 10.02 -18.39
CA SER A 262 0.62 9.27 -19.64
C SER A 262 2.02 8.72 -19.87
N VAL A 263 2.09 7.43 -20.18
CA VAL A 263 3.35 6.70 -20.34
C VAL A 263 3.84 6.95 -21.76
N GLU A 264 4.95 7.67 -21.89
CA GLU A 264 5.66 7.80 -23.17
C GLU A 264 6.06 6.42 -23.70
N PRO A 265 6.12 6.24 -25.04
CA PRO A 265 6.63 5.01 -25.63
C PRO A 265 7.96 4.61 -25.01
N SER A 266 8.14 3.30 -24.81
CA SER A 266 9.38 2.77 -24.26
C SER A 266 10.12 1.99 -25.32
N THR A 267 11.44 2.03 -25.29
CA THR A 267 12.28 1.20 -26.16
C THR A 267 12.39 -0.20 -25.57
N TYR A 268 12.01 -1.20 -26.34
CA TYR A 268 12.19 -2.61 -26.00
C TYR A 268 13.16 -3.26 -26.97
N ARG A 269 14.12 -4.01 -26.45
CA ARG A 269 14.89 -4.96 -27.23
C ARG A 269 14.11 -6.25 -27.32
N ILE A 270 13.70 -6.60 -28.52
CA ILE A 270 13.00 -7.85 -28.80
C ILE A 270 14.07 -8.88 -29.17
N GLU A 271 14.00 -10.07 -28.58
CA GLU A 271 14.88 -11.20 -28.90
C GLU A 271 14.05 -12.40 -29.31
N ALA A 272 14.26 -12.88 -30.53
CA ALA A 272 13.64 -14.09 -31.08
C ALA A 272 14.69 -15.19 -31.24
N ARG A 273 14.49 -16.33 -30.56
CA ARG A 273 15.39 -17.49 -30.64
C ARG A 273 14.81 -18.54 -31.58
N PHE A 274 15.62 -19.00 -32.54
CA PHE A 274 15.21 -19.99 -33.53
C PHE A 274 15.67 -21.41 -33.17
N PRO A 275 15.06 -22.46 -33.76
CA PRO A 275 15.42 -23.86 -33.48
C PRO A 275 16.89 -24.21 -33.75
N ASP A 276 17.54 -23.48 -34.66
CA ASP A 276 18.97 -23.64 -34.98
C ASP A 276 19.91 -22.97 -33.95
N GLY A 277 19.35 -22.36 -32.91
CA GLY A 277 20.08 -21.67 -31.84
C GLY A 277 20.43 -20.22 -32.16
N LYS A 278 20.12 -19.72 -33.37
CA LYS A 278 20.32 -18.30 -33.70
C LYS A 278 19.34 -17.43 -32.92
N VAL A 279 19.81 -16.23 -32.59
CA VAL A 279 19.00 -15.19 -31.95
C VAL A 279 18.98 -13.99 -32.87
N TRP A 280 17.79 -13.52 -33.22
CA TRP A 280 17.59 -12.25 -33.90
C TRP A 280 17.11 -11.24 -32.87
N SER A 281 17.61 -10.01 -32.95
CA SER A 281 17.26 -8.97 -32.00
C SER A 281 17.13 -7.61 -32.65
N GLU A 282 16.14 -6.83 -32.23
CA GLU A 282 15.91 -5.47 -32.70
C GLU A 282 15.43 -4.58 -31.55
N GLU A 283 15.80 -3.30 -31.56
CA GLU A 283 15.28 -2.32 -30.59
C GLU A 283 14.13 -1.53 -31.21
N VAL A 284 12.98 -1.56 -30.55
CA VAL A 284 11.74 -0.98 -31.07
C VAL A 284 11.10 -0.11 -30.01
N GLU A 285 10.77 1.12 -30.40
CA GLU A 285 9.97 2.02 -29.57
C GLU A 285 8.49 1.65 -29.73
N MET A 286 7.84 1.27 -28.64
CA MET A 286 6.43 0.91 -28.65
C MET A 286 5.75 1.18 -27.31
N ASN A 287 4.45 1.45 -27.37
CA ASN A 287 3.61 1.57 -26.18
C ASN A 287 2.84 0.26 -25.94
N LEU A 288 3.35 -0.59 -25.04
CA LEU A 288 2.70 -1.87 -24.67
C LEU A 288 1.43 -1.68 -23.81
N PHE A 289 1.12 -0.47 -23.35
CA PHE A 289 0.13 -0.24 -22.28
C PHE A 289 -1.00 0.72 -22.67
N GLU A 290 -1.03 1.20 -23.91
CA GLU A 290 -2.04 2.15 -24.40
C GLU A 290 -3.40 1.47 -24.64
N ARG A 291 -3.41 0.34 -25.37
CA ARG A 291 -4.58 -0.50 -25.62
C ARG A 291 -4.17 -1.96 -25.80
N GLY A 292 -4.70 -2.85 -24.97
CA GLY A 292 -4.32 -4.26 -24.92
C GLY A 292 -4.83 -5.10 -26.08
N ASP A 293 -5.83 -4.61 -26.81
CA ASP A 293 -6.45 -5.22 -27.99
C ASP A 293 -5.87 -4.71 -29.32
N VAL A 294 -5.12 -3.60 -29.32
CA VAL A 294 -4.53 -3.05 -30.54
C VAL A 294 -3.19 -3.73 -30.82
N GLY A 295 -3.05 -4.27 -32.03
CA GLY A 295 -1.83 -4.92 -32.49
C GLY A 295 -0.59 -4.03 -32.40
N ARG A 296 0.56 -4.66 -32.14
CA ARG A 296 1.90 -4.10 -32.23
C ARG A 296 2.68 -4.92 -33.23
N THR A 297 3.15 -4.27 -34.28
CA THR A 297 3.95 -4.89 -35.32
C THR A 297 5.38 -4.39 -35.21
N TYR A 298 6.33 -5.31 -35.30
CA TYR A 298 7.75 -5.00 -35.38
C TYR A 298 8.42 -5.87 -36.42
N GLU A 299 9.60 -5.46 -36.85
CA GLU A 299 10.38 -6.17 -37.85
C GLU A 299 11.64 -6.73 -37.20
N LEU A 300 11.89 -8.02 -37.41
CA LEU A 300 13.15 -8.67 -37.07
C LEU A 300 13.93 -8.93 -38.33
N ARG A 301 15.14 -8.37 -38.44
CA ARG A 301 16.01 -8.56 -39.58
C ARG A 301 17.24 -9.38 -39.24
N ASN A 302 17.69 -10.17 -40.20
CA ASN A 302 19.06 -10.68 -40.25
C ASN A 302 19.75 -10.18 -41.54
N SER A 303 20.94 -10.70 -41.85
CA SER A 303 21.71 -10.26 -43.03
C SER A 303 21.06 -10.61 -44.40
N THR A 304 19.97 -11.38 -44.42
CA THR A 304 19.40 -11.99 -45.63
C THR A 304 17.87 -12.06 -45.68
N ARG A 305 17.16 -11.87 -44.55
CA ARG A 305 15.71 -12.03 -44.42
C ARG A 305 15.14 -11.05 -43.39
N SER A 306 13.91 -10.61 -43.57
CA SER A 306 13.08 -9.97 -42.53
C SER A 306 11.90 -10.85 -42.15
N ILE A 307 11.42 -10.70 -40.93
CA ILE A 307 10.13 -11.21 -40.48
C ILE A 307 9.40 -10.06 -39.79
N PHE A 308 8.18 -9.79 -40.22
CA PHE A 308 7.23 -8.90 -39.57
C PHE A 308 6.41 -9.71 -38.57
N ALA A 309 6.43 -9.28 -37.32
CA ALA A 309 5.80 -9.96 -36.21
C ALA A 309 4.78 -9.06 -35.54
N SER A 310 3.54 -9.52 -35.45
CA SER A 310 2.42 -8.79 -34.86
C SER A 310 1.85 -9.53 -33.64
N PHE A 311 1.57 -8.80 -32.57
CA PHE A 311 0.91 -9.33 -31.37
C PHE A 311 0.00 -8.29 -30.74
N VAL A 312 -0.94 -8.70 -29.89
CA VAL A 312 -1.72 -7.78 -29.05
C VAL A 312 -1.18 -7.77 -27.61
N PRO A 313 -1.03 -6.61 -26.94
CA PRO A 313 -0.39 -6.56 -25.63
C PRO A 313 -1.06 -7.42 -24.54
N LYS A 314 -2.37 -7.70 -24.65
CA LYS A 314 -3.07 -8.59 -23.71
C LYS A 314 -2.64 -10.06 -23.77
N ASP A 315 -2.02 -10.48 -24.88
CA ASP A 315 -1.46 -11.82 -25.03
C ASP A 315 -0.02 -11.93 -24.44
N LEU A 316 0.56 -10.83 -23.98
CA LEU A 316 1.88 -10.85 -23.35
C LEU A 316 1.85 -11.57 -22.01
N ILE A 317 2.80 -12.46 -21.82
CA ILE A 317 3.10 -13.06 -20.52
C ILE A 317 4.17 -12.21 -19.87
N PHE A 318 3.87 -11.70 -18.68
CA PHE A 318 4.82 -10.96 -17.87
C PHE A 318 5.20 -11.79 -16.65
N GLU A 319 6.48 -12.12 -16.52
CA GLU A 319 7.01 -12.89 -15.41
C GLU A 319 7.40 -11.99 -14.22
N PRO A 320 7.42 -12.52 -12.99
CA PRO A 320 7.74 -11.73 -11.78
C PRO A 320 9.14 -11.12 -11.78
N ASP A 321 10.08 -11.69 -12.53
CA ASP A 321 11.46 -11.21 -12.68
C ASP A 321 11.58 -10.04 -13.68
N GLY A 322 10.47 -9.60 -14.27
CA GLY A 322 10.42 -8.53 -15.26
C GLY A 322 10.53 -9.03 -16.71
N GLY A 323 10.60 -10.35 -16.93
CA GLY A 323 10.54 -10.94 -18.27
C GLY A 323 9.21 -10.67 -18.95
N ILE A 324 9.25 -10.31 -20.24
CA ILE A 324 8.05 -10.14 -21.07
C ILE A 324 8.17 -11.09 -22.25
N PHE A 325 7.16 -11.92 -22.48
CA PHE A 325 7.15 -12.92 -23.53
C PHE A 325 5.91 -12.83 -24.39
N VAL A 326 6.07 -13.08 -25.69
CA VAL A 326 4.95 -13.32 -26.59
C VAL A 326 4.84 -14.82 -26.81
N PRO A 327 3.71 -15.47 -26.47
CA PRO A 327 3.48 -16.85 -26.85
C PRO A 327 3.51 -16.98 -28.36
N ILE A 328 4.31 -17.91 -28.90
CA ILE A 328 4.51 -18.04 -30.36
C ILE A 328 3.17 -18.26 -31.10
N HIS A 329 2.23 -18.99 -30.50
CA HIS A 329 0.91 -19.24 -31.07
C HIS A 329 -0.04 -18.02 -31.05
N LYS A 330 0.37 -16.91 -30.42
CA LYS A 330 -0.31 -15.61 -30.39
C LYS A 330 0.39 -14.56 -31.26
N LEU A 331 1.49 -14.95 -31.90
CA LEU A 331 2.28 -14.10 -32.78
C LEU A 331 1.84 -14.37 -34.23
N ASP A 332 1.41 -13.32 -34.91
CA ASP A 332 1.20 -13.34 -36.35
C ASP A 332 2.53 -13.00 -37.02
N LEU A 333 3.00 -13.86 -37.93
CA LEU A 333 4.32 -13.75 -38.54
C LEU A 333 4.21 -13.79 -40.06
N LEU A 334 4.78 -12.77 -40.70
CA LEU A 334 4.89 -12.66 -42.15
C LEU A 334 6.34 -12.39 -42.56
N ASP A 335 6.78 -12.94 -43.68
CA ASP A 335 8.07 -12.61 -44.28
C ASP A 335 7.98 -11.39 -45.22
N ASP A 336 9.07 -11.13 -45.96
CA ASP A 336 9.16 -9.99 -46.91
C ASP A 336 8.17 -10.08 -48.09
N GLU A 337 7.56 -11.25 -48.33
CA GLU A 337 6.60 -11.50 -49.40
C GLU A 337 5.15 -11.60 -48.88
N ASP A 338 4.91 -11.20 -47.62
CA ASP A 338 3.63 -11.31 -46.91
C ASP A 338 3.15 -12.78 -46.77
N GLU A 339 4.07 -13.76 -46.74
CA GLU A 339 3.79 -15.18 -46.53
C GLU A 339 4.22 -15.67 -45.14
N GLU A 340 3.62 -16.77 -44.66
CA GLU A 340 4.03 -17.41 -43.40
C GLU A 340 5.49 -17.90 -43.49
N PRO A 341 6.36 -17.59 -42.52
CA PRO A 341 7.76 -17.96 -42.61
C PRO A 341 7.96 -19.48 -42.49
N GLU A 342 8.89 -20.03 -43.28
CA GLU A 342 9.25 -21.46 -43.23
C GLU A 342 9.72 -21.93 -41.86
N VAL A 343 10.27 -21.03 -41.04
CA VAL A 343 10.83 -21.32 -39.71
C VAL A 343 10.34 -20.29 -38.70
N TYR A 344 9.62 -20.79 -37.70
CA TYR A 344 9.13 -20.00 -36.58
C TYR A 344 10.16 -19.89 -35.46
N PRO A 345 10.20 -18.76 -34.73
CA PRO A 345 10.96 -18.67 -33.49
C PRO A 345 10.38 -19.61 -32.43
N THR A 346 11.27 -20.17 -31.60
CA THR A 346 10.93 -20.99 -30.43
C THR A 346 10.53 -20.14 -29.22
N THR A 347 11.11 -18.95 -29.08
CA THR A 347 10.80 -17.98 -28.03
C THR A 347 10.92 -16.58 -28.56
N VAL A 348 10.03 -15.69 -28.12
CA VAL A 348 10.10 -14.24 -28.35
C VAL A 348 9.97 -13.54 -27.01
N SER A 349 10.99 -12.77 -26.63
CA SER A 349 11.01 -11.98 -25.40
C SER A 349 11.24 -10.50 -25.66
N LEU A 350 10.61 -9.64 -24.87
CA LEU A 350 10.81 -8.20 -24.89
C LEU A 350 11.55 -7.77 -23.63
N ILE A 351 12.64 -7.05 -23.80
CA ILE A 351 13.49 -6.56 -22.71
C ILE A 351 13.47 -5.04 -22.77
N LEU A 352 13.01 -4.38 -21.70
CA LEU A 352 13.00 -2.93 -21.63
C LEU A 352 14.43 -2.36 -21.66
N VAL A 353 14.70 -1.43 -22.58
CA VAL A 353 15.99 -0.74 -22.72
C VAL A 353 15.92 0.60 -21.95
N GLY A 354 16.87 0.86 -21.06
CA GLY A 354 17.06 2.19 -20.47
C GLY A 354 16.43 2.49 -19.11
N GLN A 355 15.80 1.52 -18.42
CA GLN A 355 15.56 1.63 -16.98
C GLN A 355 16.06 0.37 -16.27
N ALA A 356 16.91 0.57 -15.27
CA ALA A 356 17.39 -0.49 -14.39
C ALA A 356 16.19 -1.21 -13.77
N SER A 357 16.04 -2.50 -14.08
CA SER A 357 15.28 -3.51 -13.33
C SER A 357 13.94 -3.03 -12.75
N TYR A 358 12.83 -3.36 -13.43
CA TYR A 358 11.56 -3.57 -12.75
C TYR A 358 11.70 -4.82 -11.86
N GLY A 359 12.41 -4.68 -10.74
CA GLY A 359 12.20 -5.57 -9.62
C GLY A 359 10.89 -5.17 -8.99
N PHE A 360 9.83 -5.93 -9.23
CA PHE A 360 8.81 -6.07 -8.21
C PHE A 360 9.55 -6.60 -6.98
N GLY A 361 9.74 -5.75 -5.98
CA GLY A 361 10.45 -6.12 -4.77
C GLY A 361 9.75 -7.32 -4.13
N LEU A 362 10.41 -8.46 -4.09
CA LEU A 362 10.00 -9.59 -3.26
C LEU A 362 10.19 -9.26 -1.77
#